data_AF-A0A7V1LR90-F1
#
_entry.id   AF-A0A7V1LR90-F1
#
_cell.length_a   1.000
_cell.length_b   1.000
_cell.length_c   1.000
_cell.angle_alpha   90.00
_cell.angle_beta   90.00
_cell.angle_gamma   90.00
#
_symmetry.space_group_name_H-M   'P 1'
#
loop_
_entity.id
_entity.type
_entity.pdbx_description
1 polymer ?
#
loop_
_entity_poly.entity_id
_entity_poly.type
_entity_poly.pdbx_seq_one_letter_code
_entity_poly.pdbx_strand_id
1 'polypeptide(L)'
;MSITKPNNKFLLIFILVIAIQQISSFIIDQLNFENDHYMLLIQQIILIFLLGIAVKKFGKTKLSQIGIYSWQNWSKKNKWILLIVTPIVIMIFSFTFFSRTEILINHSELFAIGSIILLREFLYGFYQEFLYRGILQTELVKRWGVWIGITVSNLVFTFGPEHFHFYKSNLVGFAFIFCLGLLFSFLYYRFKNLITIGIWHGIGNVFIDGLGILISMAILN
;
A
#
# COMPACT_ATOMS: atom_id res chain seq x y z
N MET A 1 5.01 -23.48 -10.05
CA MET A 1 3.63 -23.18 -9.60
C MET A 1 2.72 -24.15 -10.32
N SER A 2 1.90 -24.94 -9.62
CA SER A 2 0.72 -25.52 -10.28
C SER A 2 -0.20 -24.32 -10.54
N ILE A 3 -0.41 -24.02 -11.82
CA ILE A 3 -1.20 -22.85 -12.22
C ILE A 3 -2.65 -23.21 -11.90
N THR A 4 -3.13 -22.70 -10.76
CA THR A 4 -4.56 -22.75 -10.45
C THR A 4 -5.29 -21.88 -11.47
N LYS A 5 -6.41 -22.38 -12.00
CA LYS A 5 -7.19 -21.69 -13.03
C LYS A 5 -7.55 -20.26 -12.59
N PRO A 6 -7.63 -19.29 -13.53
CA PRO A 6 -8.06 -17.93 -13.24
C PRO A 6 -9.36 -17.88 -12.44
N ASN A 7 -9.44 -17.00 -11.44
CA ASN A 7 -10.62 -16.85 -10.61
C ASN A 7 -11.27 -15.50 -10.83
N ASN A 8 -12.43 -15.45 -11.49
CA ASN A 8 -13.16 -14.20 -11.73
C ASN A 8 -13.55 -13.48 -10.42
N LYS A 9 -13.64 -14.23 -9.31
CA LYS A 9 -13.98 -13.67 -8.00
C LYS A 9 -12.96 -12.69 -7.46
N PHE A 10 -11.68 -12.84 -7.82
CA PHE A 10 -10.62 -11.94 -7.36
C PHE A 10 -10.71 -10.57 -8.04
N LEU A 11 -11.00 -10.53 -9.34
CA LEU A 11 -11.26 -9.27 -10.04
C LEU A 11 -12.50 -8.58 -9.48
N LEU A 12 -13.54 -9.36 -9.15
CA LEU A 12 -14.73 -8.81 -8.49
C LEU A 12 -14.42 -8.26 -7.09
N ILE A 13 -13.63 -8.97 -6.26
CA ILE A 13 -13.16 -8.46 -4.96
C ILE A 13 -12.42 -7.13 -5.17
N PHE A 14 -11.49 -7.08 -6.12
CA PHE A 14 -10.72 -5.88 -6.41
C PHE A 14 -11.62 -4.68 -6.76
N ILE A 15 -12.55 -4.85 -7.71
CA ILE A 15 -13.48 -3.80 -8.13
C ILE A 15 -14.37 -3.35 -6.96
N LEU A 16 -14.95 -4.31 -6.22
CA LEU A 16 -15.85 -4.00 -5.11
C LEU A 16 -15.12 -3.26 -3.99
N VAL A 17 -13.90 -3.67 -3.65
CA VAL A 17 -13.16 -3.05 -2.54
C VAL A 17 -12.69 -1.66 -2.89
N ILE A 18 -12.27 -1.41 -4.14
CA ILE A 18 -12.00 -0.04 -4.61
C ILE A 18 -13.27 0.82 -4.52
N ALA A 19 -14.42 0.30 -4.97
CA ALA A 19 -15.68 1.03 -4.87
C ALA A 19 -16.06 1.32 -3.41
N ILE A 20 -15.93 0.32 -2.51
CA ILE A 20 -16.20 0.48 -1.08
C ILE A 20 -15.28 1.54 -0.47
N GLN A 21 -13.98 1.53 -0.80
CA GLN A 21 -13.04 2.55 -0.31
C GLN A 21 -13.51 3.95 -0.72
N GLN A 22 -13.79 4.18 -2.00
CA GLN A 22 -14.22 5.49 -2.51
C GLN A 22 -15.55 5.94 -1.89
N ILE A 23 -16.54 5.04 -1.78
CA ILE A 23 -17.83 5.33 -1.15
C ILE A 23 -17.65 5.66 0.34
N SER A 24 -16.84 4.87 1.06
CA SER A 24 -16.61 5.10 2.49
C SER A 24 -15.87 6.41 2.75
N SER A 25 -14.90 6.78 1.92
CA SER A 25 -14.23 8.08 1.99
C SER A 25 -15.18 9.24 1.70
N PHE A 26 -16.06 9.10 0.69
CA PHE A 26 -17.11 10.09 0.42
C PHE A 26 -18.06 10.26 1.61
N ILE A 27 -18.47 9.16 2.27
CA ILE A 27 -19.35 9.24 3.45
C ILE A 27 -18.64 9.94 4.62
N ILE A 28 -17.36 9.65 4.86
CA ILE A 28 -16.58 10.29 5.93
C ILE A 28 -16.49 11.80 5.72
N ASP A 29 -16.25 12.22 4.48
CA ASP A 29 -16.27 13.63 4.06
C ASP A 29 -17.64 14.28 4.31
N GLN A 30 -18.73 13.67 3.84
CA GLN A 30 -20.10 14.18 4.07
C GLN A 30 -20.50 14.28 5.56
N LEU A 31 -19.87 13.48 6.42
CA LEU A 31 -20.08 13.51 7.87
C LEU A 31 -19.10 14.48 8.59
N ASN A 32 -18.29 15.23 7.86
CA ASN A 32 -17.25 16.15 8.37
C ASN A 32 -16.19 15.47 9.25
N PHE A 33 -15.91 14.19 9.00
CA PHE A 33 -14.85 13.43 9.69
C PHE A 33 -13.56 13.33 8.88
N GLU A 34 -13.43 14.08 7.79
CA GLU A 34 -12.25 14.07 6.90
C GLU A 34 -10.94 14.44 7.63
N ASN A 35 -11.01 15.31 8.63
CA ASN A 35 -9.86 15.71 9.46
C ASN A 35 -9.72 14.85 10.73
N ASP A 36 -10.62 13.89 10.95
CA ASP A 36 -10.53 12.96 12.06
C ASP A 36 -9.64 11.77 11.68
N HIS A 37 -8.35 11.91 11.99
CA HIS A 37 -7.34 10.89 11.71
C HIS A 37 -7.60 9.54 12.42
N TYR A 38 -8.38 9.52 13.52
CA TYR A 38 -8.79 8.27 14.15
C TYR A 38 -9.80 7.54 13.29
N MET A 39 -10.80 8.25 12.74
CA MET A 39 -11.80 7.66 11.85
C MET A 39 -11.16 7.12 10.57
N LEU A 40 -10.21 7.86 9.99
CA LEU A 40 -9.45 7.40 8.81
C LEU A 40 -8.60 6.15 9.12
N LEU A 41 -7.97 6.09 10.30
CA LEU A 41 -7.23 4.90 10.74
C LEU A 41 -8.17 3.69 10.93
N ILE A 42 -9.34 3.89 11.55
CA ILE A 42 -10.34 2.84 11.77
C ILE A 42 -10.87 2.32 10.43
N GLN A 43 -11.22 3.21 9.50
CA GLN A 43 -11.62 2.86 8.13
C GLN A 43 -10.54 1.96 7.49
N GLN A 44 -9.27 2.35 7.62
CA GLN A 44 -8.17 1.62 7.01
C GLN A 44 -8.00 0.20 7.59
N ILE A 45 -8.11 0.05 8.91
CA ILE A 45 -8.06 -1.25 9.59
C ILE A 45 -9.22 -2.14 9.12
N ILE A 46 -10.44 -1.58 9.05
CA ILE A 46 -11.64 -2.30 8.60
C ILE A 46 -11.45 -2.78 7.15
N LEU A 47 -10.97 -1.93 6.25
CA LEU A 47 -10.77 -2.28 4.85
C LEU A 47 -9.77 -3.44 4.68
N ILE A 48 -8.64 -3.42 5.38
CA ILE A 48 -7.65 -4.52 5.35
C ILE A 48 -8.27 -5.81 5.88
N PHE A 49 -9.02 -5.73 6.97
CA PHE A 49 -9.68 -6.89 7.57
C PHE A 49 -10.74 -7.50 6.64
N LEU A 50 -11.61 -6.67 6.07
CA LEU A 50 -12.62 -7.08 5.09
C LEU A 50 -11.97 -7.69 3.85
N LEU A 51 -10.84 -7.16 3.39
CA LEU A 51 -10.09 -7.72 2.26
C LEU A 51 -9.58 -9.13 2.57
N GLY A 52 -9.05 -9.34 3.78
CA GLY A 52 -8.63 -10.67 4.26
C GLY A 52 -9.79 -11.67 4.32
N ILE A 53 -10.96 -11.22 4.77
CA ILE A 53 -12.19 -12.04 4.78
C ILE A 53 -12.64 -12.35 3.34
N ALA A 54 -12.69 -11.36 2.47
CA ALA A 54 -13.13 -11.51 1.09
C ALA A 54 -12.27 -12.52 0.35
N VAL A 55 -10.95 -12.46 0.47
CA VAL A 55 -10.03 -13.44 -0.14
C VAL A 55 -10.28 -14.85 0.39
N LYS A 56 -10.42 -15.01 1.71
CA LYS A 56 -10.61 -16.34 2.34
C LYS A 56 -11.98 -16.94 2.00
N LYS A 57 -13.05 -16.18 2.19
CA LYS A 57 -14.44 -16.66 2.13
C LYS A 57 -15.00 -16.61 0.72
N PHE A 58 -14.90 -15.46 0.05
CA PHE A 58 -15.45 -15.28 -1.29
C PHE A 58 -14.50 -15.81 -2.36
N GLY A 59 -13.22 -15.45 -2.27
CA GLY A 59 -12.16 -15.94 -3.15
C GLY A 59 -11.86 -17.43 -2.97
N LYS A 60 -12.33 -18.06 -1.88
CA LYS A 60 -12.06 -19.47 -1.51
C LYS A 60 -10.57 -19.81 -1.59
N THR A 61 -9.71 -18.86 -1.21
CA THR A 61 -8.26 -18.88 -1.41
C THR A 61 -7.53 -18.69 -0.09
N LYS A 62 -6.37 -19.34 0.08
CA LYS A 62 -5.53 -19.13 1.27
C LYS A 62 -4.74 -17.84 1.12
N LEU A 63 -4.57 -17.07 2.19
CA LEU A 63 -3.73 -15.87 2.20
C LEU A 63 -2.28 -16.15 1.77
N SER A 64 -1.77 -17.36 2.02
CA SER A 64 -0.45 -17.79 1.56
C SER A 64 -0.33 -17.90 0.03
N GLN A 65 -1.44 -18.05 -0.69
CA GLN A 65 -1.44 -18.09 -2.17
C GLN A 65 -1.31 -16.69 -2.79
N ILE A 66 -1.51 -15.64 -2.00
CA ILE A 66 -1.27 -14.24 -2.38
C ILE A 66 -0.06 -13.65 -1.65
N GLY A 67 0.82 -14.52 -1.12
CA GLY A 67 2.08 -14.10 -0.52
C GLY A 67 2.01 -13.60 0.93
N ILE A 68 0.88 -13.78 1.62
CA ILE A 68 0.76 -13.48 3.06
C ILE A 68 0.98 -14.78 3.85
N TYR A 69 2.15 -14.91 4.47
CA TYR A 69 2.53 -16.06 5.28
C TYR A 69 2.69 -15.64 6.75
N SER A 70 2.35 -16.55 7.67
CA SER A 70 2.77 -16.38 9.08
C SER A 70 4.29 -16.40 9.18
N TRP A 71 4.86 -15.61 10.10
CA TRP A 71 6.31 -15.46 10.28
C TRP A 71 7.08 -16.80 10.37
N GLN A 72 6.48 -17.80 11.03
CA GLN A 72 7.05 -19.14 11.18
C GLN A 72 7.27 -19.84 9.83
N ASN A 73 6.39 -19.58 8.85
CA ASN A 73 6.42 -20.18 7.52
C ASN A 73 7.29 -19.41 6.51
N TRP A 74 7.97 -18.34 6.94
CA TRP A 74 8.88 -17.61 6.06
C TRP A 74 10.18 -18.36 5.87
N SER A 75 10.67 -18.39 4.63
CA SER A 75 12.02 -18.87 4.34
C SER A 75 13.07 -18.00 5.04
N LYS A 76 14.19 -18.62 5.43
CA LYS A 76 15.34 -17.89 6.01
C LYS A 76 15.77 -16.72 5.12
N LYS A 77 15.76 -16.92 3.80
CA LYS A 77 16.07 -15.88 2.81
C LYS A 77 15.11 -14.68 2.91
N ASN A 78 13.80 -14.90 2.97
CA ASN A 78 12.83 -13.80 3.06
C ASN A 78 12.95 -13.03 4.38
N LYS A 79 13.27 -13.71 5.49
CA LYS A 79 13.53 -13.05 6.78
C LYS A 79 14.76 -12.13 6.68
N TRP A 80 15.87 -12.61 6.10
CA TRP A 80 17.07 -11.80 5.91
C TRP A 80 16.86 -10.63 4.95
N ILE A 81 16.14 -10.84 3.84
CA ILE A 81 15.78 -9.76 2.92
C ILE A 81 15.02 -8.67 3.68
N LEU A 82 14.01 -9.05 4.46
CA LEU A 82 13.27 -8.07 5.26
C LEU A 82 14.21 -7.34 6.24
N LEU A 83 15.03 -8.06 7.00
CA LEU A 83 15.88 -7.46 8.03
C LEU A 83 16.99 -6.55 7.47
N ILE A 84 17.53 -6.84 6.29
CA ILE A 84 18.61 -6.06 5.69
C ILE A 84 18.07 -4.90 4.85
N VAL A 85 17.07 -5.17 4.02
CA VAL A 85 16.57 -4.17 3.06
C VAL A 85 15.68 -3.14 3.75
N THR A 86 14.94 -3.50 4.80
CA THR A 86 14.06 -2.54 5.49
C THR A 86 14.85 -1.36 6.09
N PRO A 87 15.96 -1.55 6.83
CA PRO A 87 16.81 -0.43 7.26
C PRO A 87 17.34 0.42 6.11
N ILE A 88 17.70 -0.19 4.98
CA ILE A 88 18.17 0.53 3.79
C ILE A 88 17.03 1.39 3.21
N VAL A 89 15.81 0.84 3.12
CA VAL A 89 14.63 1.57 2.67
C VAL A 89 14.36 2.76 3.60
N ILE A 90 14.38 2.55 4.91
CA ILE A 90 14.22 3.63 5.90
C ILE A 90 15.31 4.68 5.70
N MET A 91 16.58 4.29 5.56
CA MET A 91 17.70 5.22 5.36
C MET A 91 17.54 6.05 4.09
N ILE A 92 17.15 5.43 2.97
CA ILE A 92 16.91 6.12 1.69
C ILE A 92 15.79 7.14 1.86
N PHE A 93 14.66 6.76 2.46
CA PHE A 93 13.54 7.67 2.66
C PHE A 93 13.86 8.78 3.66
N SER A 94 14.49 8.47 4.79
CA SER A 94 14.94 9.47 5.77
C SER A 94 15.90 10.48 5.15
N PHE A 95 16.84 10.05 4.31
CA PHE A 95 17.75 10.96 3.63
C PHE A 95 17.02 11.82 2.59
N THR A 96 16.13 11.21 1.79
CA THR A 96 15.36 11.91 0.74
C THR A 96 14.42 12.97 1.32
N PHE A 97 13.83 12.69 2.49
CA PHE A 97 12.87 13.56 3.17
C PHE A 97 13.47 14.19 4.43
N PHE A 98 14.80 14.35 4.49
CA PHE A 98 15.51 14.81 5.69
C PHE A 98 15.00 16.17 6.19
N SER A 99 14.82 17.14 5.29
CA SER A 99 14.32 18.47 5.63
C SER A 99 12.93 18.43 6.28
N ARG A 100 12.08 17.50 5.86
CA ARG A 100 10.75 17.28 6.45
C ARG A 100 10.84 16.71 7.87
N THR A 101 11.75 15.75 8.07
CA THR A 101 11.97 15.15 9.39
C THR A 101 12.58 16.14 10.38
N GLU A 102 13.47 17.02 9.93
CA GLU A 102 14.11 18.04 10.76
C GLU A 102 13.12 19.05 11.34
N ILE A 103 12.16 19.51 10.53
CA ILE A 103 11.09 20.41 10.98
C ILE A 103 10.31 19.77 12.13
N LEU A 104 9.87 18.51 11.96
CA LEU A 104 9.00 17.83 12.93
C LEU A 104 9.68 17.50 14.26
N ILE A 105 11.00 17.37 14.31
CA ILE A 105 11.74 17.15 15.57
C ILE A 105 11.53 18.31 16.55
N ASN A 106 11.27 19.53 16.04
CA ASN A 106 11.05 20.72 16.85
C ASN A 106 9.57 20.90 17.30
N HIS A 107 8.66 20.02 16.87
CA HIS A 107 7.21 20.11 17.12
C HIS A 107 6.69 18.91 17.95
N SER A 108 7.16 18.81 19.19
CA SER A 108 6.83 17.70 20.11
C SER A 108 5.33 17.50 20.38
N GLU A 109 4.54 18.57 20.26
CA GLU A 109 3.09 18.60 20.43
C GLU A 109 2.35 17.76 19.38
N LEU A 110 2.95 17.56 18.20
CA LEU A 110 2.38 16.74 17.13
C LEU A 110 2.62 15.24 17.34
N PHE A 111 3.31 14.81 18.40
CA PHE A 111 3.72 13.41 18.55
C PHE A 111 2.54 12.44 18.63
N ALA A 112 1.50 12.76 19.42
CA ALA A 112 0.34 11.90 19.60
C ALA A 112 -0.46 11.75 18.29
N ILE A 113 -0.84 12.86 17.66
CA ILE A 113 -1.58 12.88 16.39
C ILE A 113 -0.72 12.34 15.25
N GLY A 114 0.59 12.64 15.27
CA GLY A 114 1.58 12.12 14.35
C GLY A 114 1.67 10.61 14.34
N SER A 115 1.67 9.97 15.51
CA SER A 115 1.69 8.51 15.56
C SER A 115 0.50 7.86 14.84
N ILE A 116 -0.68 8.49 14.90
CA ILE A 116 -1.91 8.00 14.27
C ILE A 116 -1.84 8.20 12.76
N ILE A 117 -1.44 9.38 12.29
CA ILE A 117 -1.29 9.69 10.87
C ILE A 117 -0.25 8.75 10.25
N LEU A 118 0.92 8.61 10.86
CA LEU A 118 1.99 7.74 10.33
C LEU A 118 1.53 6.28 10.32
N LEU A 119 0.83 5.80 11.36
CA LEU A 119 0.28 4.45 11.36
C LEU A 119 -0.77 4.25 10.27
N ARG A 120 -1.66 5.23 10.07
CA ARG A 120 -2.67 5.20 9.01
C ARG A 120 -2.01 5.12 7.64
N GLU A 121 -1.01 5.96 7.36
CA GLU A 121 -0.30 5.95 6.08
C GLU A 121 0.47 4.65 5.85
N PHE A 122 1.09 4.11 6.90
CA PHE A 122 1.75 2.82 6.82
C PHE A 122 0.76 1.70 6.43
N LEU A 123 -0.40 1.65 7.08
CA LEU A 123 -1.45 0.67 6.78
C LEU A 123 -2.08 0.91 5.40
N TYR A 124 -2.16 2.16 4.97
CA TYR A 124 -2.67 2.52 3.65
C TYR A 124 -1.77 2.00 2.53
N GLY A 125 -0.44 2.21 2.63
CA GLY A 125 0.51 1.62 1.69
C GLY A 125 0.46 0.08 1.67
N PHE A 126 0.36 -0.56 2.85
CA PHE A 126 0.20 -2.02 2.92
C PHE A 126 -1.09 -2.51 2.22
N TYR A 127 -2.19 -1.81 2.43
CA TYR A 127 -3.48 -2.13 1.82
C TYR A 127 -3.44 -2.00 0.29
N GLN A 128 -2.79 -0.97 -0.24
CA GLN A 128 -2.57 -0.84 -1.68
C GLN A 128 -1.82 -2.06 -2.22
N GLU A 129 -0.74 -2.50 -1.57
CA GLU A 129 -0.04 -3.72 -1.99
C GLU A 129 -0.94 -4.95 -1.93
N PHE A 130 -1.77 -5.07 -0.90
CA PHE A 130 -2.73 -6.16 -0.80
C PHE A 130 -3.67 -6.19 -2.03
N LEU A 131 -4.29 -5.07 -2.38
CA LEU A 131 -5.15 -4.96 -3.55
C LEU A 131 -4.42 -5.20 -4.87
N TYR A 132 -3.38 -4.42 -5.14
CA TYR A 132 -2.78 -4.37 -6.46
C TYR A 132 -1.84 -5.56 -6.70
N ARG A 133 -1.04 -5.98 -5.71
CA ARG A 133 -0.06 -7.07 -5.88
C ARG A 133 -0.65 -8.40 -5.44
N GLY A 134 -1.26 -8.43 -4.25
CA GLY A 134 -1.86 -9.63 -3.69
C GLY A 134 -3.00 -10.17 -4.56
N ILE A 135 -3.92 -9.32 -4.98
CA ILE A 135 -5.14 -9.72 -5.71
C ILE A 135 -5.00 -9.51 -7.21
N LEU A 136 -4.89 -8.26 -7.67
CA LEU A 136 -4.93 -7.93 -9.09
C LEU A 136 -3.78 -8.58 -9.86
N GLN A 137 -2.53 -8.30 -9.49
CA GLN A 137 -1.36 -8.85 -10.16
C GLN A 137 -1.35 -10.39 -10.13
N THR A 138 -1.67 -11.01 -8.99
CA THR A 138 -1.77 -12.47 -8.89
C THR A 138 -2.72 -13.04 -9.95
N GLU A 139 -3.88 -12.45 -10.16
CA GLU A 139 -4.82 -12.94 -11.16
C GLU A 139 -4.42 -12.61 -12.60
N LEU A 140 -3.93 -11.39 -12.86
CA LEU A 140 -3.50 -11.03 -14.20
C LEU A 140 -2.32 -11.88 -14.66
N VAL A 141 -1.40 -12.21 -13.75
CA VAL A 141 -0.28 -13.12 -14.04
C VAL A 141 -0.76 -14.54 -14.34
N LYS A 142 -1.80 -15.04 -13.66
CA LYS A 142 -2.40 -16.35 -13.99
C LYS A 142 -3.08 -16.37 -15.35
N ARG A 143 -3.69 -15.25 -15.76
CA ARG A 143 -4.47 -15.13 -17.00
C ARG A 143 -3.60 -14.89 -18.23
N TRP A 144 -2.64 -13.98 -18.10
CA TRP A 144 -1.90 -13.43 -19.24
C TRP A 144 -0.39 -13.65 -19.13
N GLY A 145 0.07 -14.37 -18.12
CA GLY A 145 1.48 -14.61 -17.87
C GLY A 145 2.17 -13.46 -17.13
N VAL A 146 3.42 -13.70 -16.78
CA VAL A 146 4.18 -12.88 -15.82
C VAL A 146 4.33 -11.44 -16.29
N TRP A 147 4.87 -11.23 -17.48
CA TRP A 147 5.23 -9.88 -17.95
C TRP A 147 4.00 -9.04 -18.24
N ILE A 148 3.02 -9.59 -18.97
CA ILE A 148 1.76 -8.88 -19.26
C ILE A 148 1.00 -8.61 -17.96
N GLY A 149 0.90 -9.59 -17.06
CA GLY A 149 0.20 -9.43 -15.79
C GLY A 149 0.83 -8.35 -14.90
N ILE A 150 2.17 -8.32 -14.81
CA ILE A 150 2.90 -7.27 -14.08
C ILE A 150 2.64 -5.90 -14.70
N THR A 151 2.85 -5.76 -16.01
CA THR A 151 2.72 -4.46 -16.68
C THR A 151 1.31 -3.91 -16.57
N VAL A 152 0.28 -4.73 -16.83
CA VAL A 152 -1.11 -4.27 -16.74
C VAL A 152 -1.48 -3.95 -15.29
N SER A 153 -1.07 -4.77 -14.32
CA SER A 153 -1.34 -4.45 -12.90
C SER A 153 -0.70 -3.14 -12.45
N ASN A 154 0.52 -2.85 -12.93
CA ASN A 154 1.20 -1.60 -12.62
C ASN A 154 0.51 -0.41 -13.29
N LEU A 155 0.07 -0.55 -14.54
CA LEU A 155 -0.70 0.50 -15.22
C LEU A 155 -1.98 0.82 -14.46
N VAL A 156 -2.73 -0.19 -13.99
CA VAL A 156 -3.94 0.02 -13.18
C VAL A 156 -3.62 0.67 -11.83
N PHE A 157 -2.49 0.33 -11.21
CA PHE A 157 -2.02 0.98 -9.99
C PHE A 157 -1.69 2.47 -10.23
N THR A 158 -0.90 2.78 -11.26
CA THR A 158 -0.42 4.13 -11.57
C THR A 158 -1.51 5.05 -12.13
N PHE A 159 -2.40 4.54 -12.99
CA PHE A 159 -3.50 5.31 -13.56
C PHE A 159 -4.80 5.17 -12.76
N GLY A 160 -4.75 4.46 -11.62
CA GLY A 160 -5.87 4.31 -10.71
C GLY A 160 -6.25 5.63 -10.03
N PRO A 161 -7.40 5.65 -9.31
CA PRO A 161 -7.96 6.85 -8.71
C PRO A 161 -6.99 7.57 -7.77
N GLU A 162 -6.13 6.81 -7.07
CA GLU A 162 -5.21 7.35 -6.07
C GLU A 162 -4.05 8.16 -6.67
N HIS A 163 -3.63 7.87 -7.91
CA HIS A 163 -2.40 8.44 -8.47
C HIS A 163 -2.63 9.27 -9.73
N PHE A 164 -3.79 9.14 -10.38
CA PHE A 164 -4.06 9.80 -11.65
C PHE A 164 -3.95 11.33 -11.57
N HIS A 165 -4.26 11.93 -10.42
CA HIS A 165 -4.16 13.38 -10.24
C HIS A 165 -2.72 13.91 -10.42
N PHE A 166 -1.69 13.12 -10.06
CA PHE A 166 -0.29 13.48 -10.27
C PHE A 166 0.11 13.59 -11.74
N TYR A 167 -0.59 12.91 -12.65
CA TYR A 167 -0.28 12.96 -14.07
C TYR A 167 -0.30 14.39 -14.63
N LYS A 168 -1.22 15.23 -14.13
CA LYS A 168 -1.35 16.63 -14.54
C LYS A 168 -0.57 17.58 -13.63
N SER A 169 -0.52 17.31 -12.32
CA SER A 169 0.07 18.25 -11.35
C SER A 169 1.57 18.08 -11.15
N ASN A 170 2.11 16.87 -11.30
CA ASN A 170 3.51 16.56 -11.04
C ASN A 170 3.97 15.32 -11.83
N LEU A 171 4.40 15.54 -13.08
CA LEU A 171 4.81 14.46 -13.99
C LEU A 171 6.02 13.67 -13.46
N VAL A 172 6.95 14.33 -12.76
CA VAL A 172 8.13 13.67 -12.17
C VAL A 172 7.69 12.73 -11.04
N GLY A 173 6.80 13.18 -10.16
CA GLY A 173 6.18 12.35 -9.13
C GLY A 173 5.39 11.19 -9.73
N PHE A 174 4.65 11.42 -10.81
CA PHE A 174 3.92 10.38 -11.53
C PHE A 174 4.85 9.31 -12.14
N ALA A 175 5.95 9.73 -12.77
CA ALA A 175 6.97 8.82 -13.29
C ALA A 175 7.64 8.01 -12.16
N PHE A 176 7.90 8.65 -11.02
CA PHE A 176 8.40 7.96 -9.83
C PHE A 176 7.42 6.89 -9.33
N ILE A 177 6.12 7.22 -9.20
CA ILE A 177 5.06 6.26 -8.82
C ILE A 177 5.01 5.07 -9.80
N PHE A 178 5.10 5.32 -11.11
CA PHE A 178 5.13 4.27 -12.12
C PHE A 178 6.33 3.33 -11.94
N CYS A 179 7.54 3.89 -11.79
CA CYS A 179 8.78 3.13 -11.65
C CYS A 179 8.82 2.34 -10.33
N LEU A 180 8.42 2.98 -9.22
CA LEU A 180 8.36 2.33 -7.91
C LEU A 180 7.30 1.22 -7.90
N GLY A 181 6.15 1.48 -8.51
CA GLY A 181 5.10 0.49 -8.66
C GLY A 181 5.56 -0.73 -9.45
N LEU A 182 6.30 -0.52 -10.54
CA LEU A 182 6.86 -1.59 -11.36
C LEU A 182 7.92 -2.39 -10.60
N LEU A 183 8.78 -1.71 -9.84
CA LEU A 183 9.76 -2.34 -8.95
C LEU A 183 9.07 -3.24 -7.94
N PHE A 184 8.05 -2.75 -7.23
CA PHE A 184 7.30 -3.56 -6.27
C PHE A 184 6.58 -4.74 -6.92
N SER A 185 6.00 -4.56 -8.10
CA SER A 185 5.40 -5.67 -8.85
C SER A 185 6.42 -6.75 -9.21
N PHE A 186 7.62 -6.37 -9.64
CA PHE A 186 8.71 -7.30 -9.92
C PHE A 186 9.22 -8.00 -8.65
N LEU A 187 9.47 -7.25 -7.58
CA LEU A 187 9.95 -7.80 -6.30
C LEU A 187 8.92 -8.73 -5.66
N TYR A 188 7.63 -8.40 -5.72
CA TYR A 188 6.55 -9.29 -5.30
C TYR A 188 6.55 -10.57 -6.12
N TYR A 189 6.68 -10.48 -7.45
CA TYR A 189 6.80 -11.66 -8.29
C TYR A 189 8.02 -12.53 -7.92
N ARG A 190 9.15 -11.91 -7.57
CA ARG A 190 10.42 -12.56 -7.26
C ARG A 190 10.48 -13.21 -5.88
N PHE A 191 9.93 -12.54 -4.86
CA PHE A 191 10.00 -12.96 -3.45
C PHE A 191 8.75 -13.73 -3.02
N LYS A 192 7.63 -13.52 -3.71
CA LYS A 192 6.30 -14.05 -3.37
C LYS A 192 5.86 -13.69 -1.96
N ASN A 193 6.44 -12.66 -1.34
CA ASN A 193 6.15 -12.24 0.01
C ASN A 193 5.50 -10.85 -0.02
N LEU A 194 4.19 -10.83 0.12
CA LEU A 194 3.42 -9.59 0.08
C LEU A 194 3.68 -8.72 1.30
N ILE A 195 3.90 -9.33 2.47
CA ILE A 195 4.13 -8.60 3.72
C ILE A 195 5.39 -7.76 3.60
N THR A 196 6.48 -8.31 3.04
CA THR A 196 7.71 -7.56 2.81
C THR A 196 7.48 -6.33 1.92
N ILE A 197 6.77 -6.50 0.81
CA ILE A 197 6.52 -5.38 -0.12
C ILE A 197 5.57 -4.35 0.51
N GLY A 198 4.53 -4.81 1.22
CA GLY A 198 3.60 -3.95 1.95
C GLY A 198 4.27 -3.13 3.05
N ILE A 199 5.24 -3.70 3.78
CA ILE A 199 6.04 -2.96 4.76
C ILE A 199 6.85 -1.85 4.07
N TRP A 200 7.53 -2.16 2.96
CA TRP A 200 8.35 -1.15 2.27
C TRP A 200 7.51 -0.04 1.63
N HIS A 201 6.36 -0.39 1.06
CA HIS A 201 5.42 0.61 0.55
C HIS A 201 4.84 1.45 1.69
N GLY A 202 4.40 0.82 2.79
CA GLY A 202 3.91 1.53 3.97
C GLY A 202 4.94 2.52 4.52
N ILE A 203 6.23 2.14 4.59
CA ILE A 203 7.31 3.07 4.94
C ILE A 203 7.36 4.23 3.95
N GLY A 204 7.31 3.97 2.65
CA GLY A 204 7.26 5.02 1.64
C GLY A 204 6.12 6.03 1.88
N ASN A 205 4.89 5.54 2.12
CA ASN A 205 3.74 6.39 2.40
C ASN A 205 3.91 7.23 3.68
N VAL A 206 4.50 6.66 4.73
CA VAL A 206 4.83 7.39 5.96
C VAL A 206 5.68 8.62 5.65
N PHE A 207 6.72 8.47 4.82
CA PHE A 207 7.63 9.56 4.47
C PHE A 207 7.05 10.56 3.46
N ILE A 208 6.31 10.07 2.47
CA ILE A 208 5.76 10.90 1.39
C ILE A 208 4.54 11.69 1.88
N ASP A 209 3.51 10.97 2.34
CA ASP A 209 2.21 11.52 2.68
C ASP A 209 2.14 11.86 4.17
N GLY A 210 2.58 10.94 5.04
CA GLY A 210 2.47 11.11 6.49
C GLY A 210 3.24 12.32 7.00
N LEU A 211 4.51 12.47 6.63
CA LEU A 211 5.29 13.67 6.97
C LEU A 211 4.74 14.92 6.27
N GLY A 212 4.18 14.79 5.07
CA GLY A 212 3.55 15.91 4.36
C GLY A 212 2.36 16.49 5.11
N ILE A 213 1.47 15.61 5.60
CA ILE A 213 0.33 15.98 6.44
C ILE A 213 0.83 16.66 7.71
N LEU A 214 1.79 16.06 8.42
CA LEU A 214 2.27 16.63 9.68
C LEU A 214 2.91 18.01 9.52
N ILE A 215 3.67 18.22 8.45
CA ILE A 215 4.26 19.53 8.16
C ILE A 215 3.18 20.56 7.84
N SER A 216 2.13 20.18 7.10
CA SER A 216 1.03 21.08 6.85
C SER A 216 0.36 21.53 8.16
N MET A 217 0.25 20.64 9.15
CA MET A 217 -0.28 20.98 10.47
C MET A 217 0.70 21.85 11.28
N ALA A 218 2.00 21.61 11.17
CA ALA A 218 3.03 22.40 11.86
C ALA A 218 3.13 23.85 11.33
N ILE A 219 2.90 24.07 10.03
CA ILE A 219 2.96 25.40 9.42
C ILE A 219 1.68 26.22 9.67
N LEU A 220 0.54 25.55 9.86
CA LEU A 220 -0.76 26.20 10.07
C LEU A 220 -1.05 26.56 11.53
N ASN A 221 -0.27 26.04 12.48
CA ASN A 221 -0.33 26.36 13.91
C ASN A 221 0.74 27.37 14.30
#